data_AF-A0AAV5SR82-F1
#
_entry.id   AF-A0AAV5SR82-F1
#
_cell.length_a   1.000
_cell.length_b   1.000
_cell.length_c   1.000
_cell.angle_alpha   90.00
_cell.angle_beta   90.00
_cell.angle_gamma   90.00
#
_symmetry.space_group_name_H-M   'P 1'
#
loop_
_entity.id
_entity.type
_entity.pdbx_description
1 polymer ?
#
loop_
_entity_poly.entity_id
_entity_poly.type
_entity_poly.pdbx_seq_one_letter_code
_entity_poly.pdbx_strand_id
1 'polypeptide(L)'
;TLFKQPRIPQEIRLTQLVAHFSHFVYADLVQLAKPRIETDTASHALPCCDPGMAHPECTSIDVAANDTRFLGFIRCMPYARTTSAPNRACDLGER
;
A
#
# COMPACT_ATOMS: atom_id res chain seq x y z
N THR A 1 -24.01 15.65 45.52
CA THR A 1 -23.42 14.30 45.35
C THR A 1 -22.94 14.18 43.92
N LEU A 2 -21.62 14.11 43.73
CA LEU A 2 -21.00 14.02 42.40
C LEU A 2 -21.11 12.56 41.93
N PHE A 3 -21.76 12.30 40.80
CA PHE A 3 -21.80 10.96 40.20
C PHE A 3 -20.38 10.56 39.79
N LYS A 4 -19.71 9.72 40.59
CA LYS A 4 -18.47 9.04 40.18
C LYS A 4 -18.87 7.83 39.35
N GLN A 5 -18.60 7.89 38.05
CA GLN A 5 -18.72 6.73 37.18
C GLN A 5 -17.74 5.64 37.65
N PRO A 6 -18.22 4.42 37.95
CA PRO A 6 -17.34 3.34 38.34
C PRO A 6 -16.38 3.02 37.20
N ARG A 7 -15.07 2.98 37.47
CA ARG A 7 -14.06 2.49 36.53
C ARG A 7 -14.17 0.97 36.47
N ILE A 8 -15.13 0.48 35.70
CA ILE A 8 -15.16 -0.91 35.27
C ILE A 8 -14.03 -1.05 34.25
N PRO A 9 -13.05 -1.96 34.44
CA PRO A 9 -12.06 -2.24 33.39
C PRO A 9 -12.82 -2.74 32.17
N GLN A 10 -12.89 -1.91 31.13
CA GLN A 10 -13.51 -2.32 29.87
C GLN A 10 -12.54 -3.29 29.18
N GLU A 11 -12.88 -4.57 29.22
CA GLU A 11 -12.24 -5.56 28.37
C GLU A 11 -12.67 -5.28 26.92
N ILE A 12 -11.77 -4.73 26.11
CA ILE A 12 -12.03 -4.46 24.70
C ILE A 12 -12.14 -5.79 23.97
N ARG A 13 -13.37 -6.23 23.68
CA ARG A 13 -13.65 -7.42 22.88
C ARG A 13 -13.82 -7.05 21.41
N LEU A 14 -12.76 -7.24 20.63
CA LEU A 14 -12.79 -7.04 19.18
C LEU A 14 -13.04 -8.37 18.49
N THR A 15 -13.94 -8.35 17.51
CA THR A 15 -14.17 -9.48 16.61
C THR A 15 -13.46 -9.23 15.29
N GLN A 16 -13.19 -10.30 14.52
CA GLN A 16 -12.65 -10.18 13.15
C GLN A 16 -13.54 -9.35 12.23
N LEU A 17 -14.84 -9.22 12.56
CA LEU A 17 -15.78 -8.37 11.84
C LEU A 17 -15.32 -6.91 11.78
N VAL A 18 -14.67 -6.41 12.83
CA VAL A 18 -14.18 -5.02 12.86
C VAL A 18 -13.12 -4.81 11.78
N ALA A 19 -12.19 -5.76 11.61
CA ALA A 19 -11.17 -5.68 10.57
C ALA A 19 -11.81 -5.72 9.17
N HIS A 20 -12.73 -6.66 8.92
CA HIS A 20 -13.42 -6.75 7.62
C HIS A 20 -14.26 -5.51 7.30
N PHE A 21 -15.01 -4.99 8.28
CA PHE A 21 -15.82 -3.78 8.08
C PHE A 21 -14.95 -2.54 7.85
N SER A 22 -13.84 -2.39 8.57
CA SER A 22 -12.89 -1.30 8.33
C SER A 22 -12.30 -1.34 6.93
N HIS A 23 -11.99 -2.53 6.41
CA HIS A 23 -11.50 -2.70 5.05
C HIS A 23 -12.57 -2.38 4.01
N PHE A 24 -13.82 -2.77 4.27
CA PHE A 24 -14.97 -2.41 3.43
C PHE A 24 -15.13 -0.89 3.32
N VAL A 25 -15.13 -0.17 4.45
CA VAL A 25 -15.21 1.31 4.47
C VAL A 25 -14.02 1.94 3.75
N TYR A 26 -12.80 1.43 3.96
CA TYR A 26 -11.62 1.93 3.26
C TYR A 26 -11.73 1.78 1.74
N ALA A 27 -12.19 0.62 1.26
CA ALA A 27 -12.35 0.33 -0.16
C ALA A 27 -13.46 1.17 -0.82
N ASP A 28 -14.48 1.57 -0.06
CA ASP A 28 -15.55 2.46 -0.53
C ASP A 28 -15.09 3.93 -0.65
N LEU A 29 -14.21 4.37 0.26
CA LEU A 29 -13.78 5.77 0.32
C LEU A 29 -12.52 6.09 -0.50
N VAL A 30 -11.63 5.11 -0.67
CA VAL A 30 -10.26 5.37 -1.18
C VAL A 30 -9.97 4.51 -2.40
N GLN A 31 -9.67 5.17 -3.53
CA GLN A 31 -9.17 4.52 -4.73
C GLN A 31 -7.81 5.12 -5.14
N LEU A 32 -6.73 4.39 -4.87
CA LEU A 32 -5.37 4.78 -5.25
C LEU A 32 -4.98 4.14 -6.58
N ALA A 33 -4.74 4.98 -7.59
CA ALA A 33 -4.22 4.51 -8.87
C ALA A 33 -2.71 4.25 -8.79
N LYS A 34 -2.28 3.18 -9.46
CA LYS A 34 -0.88 2.79 -9.62
C LYS A 34 -0.51 2.78 -11.10
N PRO A 35 0.70 3.25 -11.46
CA PRO A 35 1.16 3.23 -12.84
C PRO A 35 1.27 1.79 -13.35
N ARG A 36 0.91 1.61 -14.61
CA ARG A 36 0.91 0.34 -15.33
C ARG A 36 1.57 0.52 -16.68
N ILE A 37 2.14 -0.56 -17.20
CA ILE A 37 2.63 -0.62 -18.58
C ILE A 37 1.46 -1.09 -19.43
N GLU A 38 1.11 -0.30 -20.43
CA GLU A 38 0.06 -0.62 -21.38
C GLU A 38 0.73 -1.01 -22.71
N THR A 39 0.42 -2.22 -23.18
CA THR A 39 0.76 -2.70 -24.52
C THR A 39 -0.54 -2.84 -25.32
N ASP A 40 -0.45 -2.94 -26.65
CA ASP A 40 -1.62 -3.11 -27.54
C ASP A 40 -2.55 -4.27 -27.13
N THR A 41 -2.04 -5.25 -26.40
CA THR A 41 -2.78 -6.45 -26.01
C THR A 41 -3.13 -6.52 -24.52
N ALA A 42 -2.43 -5.79 -23.64
CA ALA A 42 -2.59 -5.96 -22.20
C ALA A 42 -2.02 -4.82 -21.35
N SER A 43 -2.62 -4.64 -20.16
CA SER A 43 -2.10 -3.76 -19.11
C SER A 43 -1.43 -4.58 -18.00
N HIS A 44 -0.14 -4.37 -17.80
CA HIS A 44 0.68 -5.07 -16.81
C HIS A 44 1.14 -4.14 -15.69
N ALA A 45 1.37 -4.69 -14.51
CA ALA A 45 2.05 -3.96 -13.44
C ALA A 45 3.51 -3.68 -13.83
N LEU A 46 4.09 -2.61 -13.29
CA LEU A 46 5.49 -2.31 -13.49
C LEU A 46 6.40 -3.43 -12.93
N PRO A 47 7.42 -3.88 -13.68
CA PRO A 47 8.34 -4.94 -13.25
C PRO A 47 9.42 -4.38 -12.30
N CYS A 48 9.02 -3.88 -11.13
CA CYS A 48 9.93 -3.13 -10.25
C CYS A 48 11.07 -3.94 -9.62
N CYS A 49 11.06 -5.26 -9.71
CA CYS A 49 12.15 -6.11 -9.25
C CYS A 49 13.07 -6.58 -10.38
N ASP A 50 12.80 -6.18 -11.63
CA ASP A 50 13.65 -6.50 -12.76
C ASP A 50 14.75 -5.44 -12.89
N PRO A 51 16.03 -5.78 -12.66
CA PRO A 51 17.13 -4.83 -12.76
C PRO A 51 17.32 -4.27 -14.18
N GLY A 52 16.77 -4.94 -15.22
CA GLY A 52 16.81 -4.48 -16.60
C GLY A 52 15.69 -3.51 -16.99
N MET A 53 14.65 -3.37 -16.17
CA MET A 53 13.48 -2.51 -16.43
C MET A 53 13.23 -1.55 -15.26
N ALA A 54 14.25 -0.75 -14.93
CA ALA A 54 14.13 0.29 -13.93
C ALA A 54 13.21 1.43 -14.42
N HIS A 55 12.01 1.52 -13.85
CA HIS A 55 11.08 2.62 -14.09
C HIS A 55 11.20 3.66 -12.97
N PRO A 56 11.14 4.98 -13.23
CA PRO A 56 11.30 6.01 -12.19
C PRO A 56 10.23 5.95 -11.09
N GLU A 57 9.05 5.39 -11.40
CA GLU A 57 7.97 5.17 -10.42
C GLU A 57 8.16 3.90 -9.59
N CYS A 58 9.14 3.06 -9.92
CA CYS A 58 9.47 1.89 -9.13
C CYS A 58 10.33 2.29 -7.94
N THR A 59 9.87 1.84 -6.76
CA THR A 59 10.62 1.93 -5.52
C THR A 59 10.59 0.55 -4.90
N SER A 60 11.34 -0.38 -5.49
CA SER A 60 11.43 -1.74 -4.98
C SER A 60 11.80 -1.77 -3.50
N ILE A 61 11.22 -2.73 -2.79
CA ILE A 61 11.61 -2.99 -1.41
C ILE A 61 12.62 -4.13 -1.45
N ASP A 62 13.87 -3.79 -1.17
CA ASP A 62 14.95 -4.77 -1.15
C ASP A 62 14.83 -5.68 0.07
N VAL A 63 14.98 -6.98 -0.16
CA VAL A 63 14.96 -8.00 0.89
C VAL A 63 16.39 -8.41 1.15
N ALA A 64 16.82 -8.27 2.41
CA ALA A 64 18.17 -8.63 2.80
C ALA A 64 18.42 -10.14 2.57
N ALA A 65 19.60 -10.49 2.07
CA ALA A 65 19.95 -11.87 1.77
C ALA A 65 19.93 -12.79 3.01
N ASN A 66 20.11 -12.22 4.20
CA ASN A 66 20.09 -12.91 5.48
C ASN A 66 18.73 -12.80 6.21
N ASP A 67 17.67 -12.32 5.55
CA ASP A 67 16.34 -12.25 6.14
C ASP A 67 15.83 -13.67 6.46
N THR A 68 15.58 -13.94 7.74
CA THR A 68 15.17 -15.25 8.24
C THR A 68 13.76 -15.64 7.83
N ARG A 69 12.92 -14.68 7.44
CA ARG A 69 11.53 -14.91 7.02
C ARG A 69 11.47 -15.37 5.57
N PHE A 70 12.31 -14.80 4.72
CA PHE A 70 12.31 -15.11 3.29
C PHE A 70 13.38 -16.12 2.89
N LEU A 71 14.41 -16.34 3.72
CA LEU A 71 15.46 -17.36 3.51
C LEU A 71 16.07 -17.34 2.10
N GLY A 72 16.17 -16.15 1.50
CA GLY A 72 16.69 -15.95 0.15
C GLY A 72 15.74 -16.32 -1.00
N PHE A 73 14.49 -16.73 -0.73
CA PHE A 73 13.47 -17.05 -1.75
C PHE A 73 13.12 -15.85 -2.62
N ILE A 74 13.08 -14.66 -2.02
CA ILE A 74 12.97 -13.39 -2.72
C ILE A 74 14.10 -12.47 -2.30
N ARG A 75 14.55 -11.63 -3.23
CA ARG A 75 15.54 -10.56 -2.99
C ARG A 75 14.92 -9.16 -3.11
N CYS A 76 13.70 -9.10 -3.63
CA CYS A 76 12.98 -7.87 -3.89
C CYS A 76 11.47 -8.12 -3.79
N MET A 77 10.75 -7.16 -3.22
CA MET A 77 9.30 -7.07 -3.32
C MET A 77 8.92 -5.93 -4.28
N PRO A 78 8.06 -6.19 -5.30
CA PRO A 78 7.73 -5.21 -6.29
C PRO A 78 6.84 -4.13 -5.69
N TYR A 79 7.31 -2.89 -5.69
CA TYR A 79 6.53 -1.74 -5.24
C TYR A 79 6.70 -0.57 -6.20
N ALA A 80 5.57 -0.03 -6.63
CA ALA A 80 5.48 1.17 -7.44
C ALA A 80 4.75 2.26 -6.64
N ARG A 81 5.20 3.50 -6.80
CA ARG A 81 4.56 4.68 -6.24
C ARG A 81 3.16 4.86 -6.82
N THR A 82 2.29 5.55 -6.10
CA THR A 82 0.98 5.94 -6.61
C THR A 82 1.14 6.96 -7.74
N THR A 83 0.18 6.96 -8.67
CA THR A 83 0.14 7.95 -9.74
C THR A 83 -0.03 9.34 -9.15
N SER A 84 0.72 10.33 -9.64
CA SER A 84 0.46 11.73 -9.32
C SER A 84 -0.97 12.12 -9.66
N ALA A 85 -1.53 13.07 -8.91
CA ALA A 85 -2.68 13.80 -9.40
C ALA A 85 -2.33 14.54 -10.71
N PRO A 86 -3.23 14.58 -11.70
CA PRO A 86 -2.97 15.26 -12.96
C PRO A 86 -2.91 16.78 -12.72
N ASN A 87 -1.76 17.39 -13.00
CA ASN A 87 -1.66 18.84 -13.09
C ASN A 87 -2.00 19.27 -14.52
N ARG A 88 -3.02 20.13 -14.70
CA ARG A 88 -3.47 20.61 -16.02
C ARG A 88 -2.36 21.33 -16.80
N ALA A 89 -1.39 21.91 -16.12
CA ALA A 89 -0.29 22.62 -16.74
C ALA A 89 0.99 21.78 -16.90
N CYS A 90 0.98 20.50 -16.48
CA CYS A 90 2.20 19.68 -16.33
C CYS A 90 3.30 20.38 -15.50
N ASP A 91 2.93 21.37 -14.69
CA ASP A 91 3.86 22.14 -13.88
C ASP A 91 4.28 21.35 -12.64
N LEU A 92 5.49 21.64 -12.17
CA LEU A 92 6.05 21.13 -10.93
C LEU A 92 5.26 21.72 -9.75
N GLY A 93 4.33 20.94 -9.20
CA GLY A 93 3.70 21.15 -7.90
C GLY A 93 4.12 20.07 -6.90
N GLU A 94 3.70 20.20 -5.65
CA GLU A 94 3.79 19.08 -4.72
C GLU A 94 3.06 17.86 -5.28
N ARG A 95 3.70 16.71 -5.13
CA ARG A 95 3.17 15.41 -5.52
C ARG A 95 2.46 14.75 -4.34
#